data_AF-A0A3M7QTF4-F1
#
_entry.id   AF-A0A3M7QTF4-F1
#
_cell.length_a   1.000
_cell.length_b   1.000
_cell.length_c   1.000
_cell.angle_alpha   90.00
_cell.angle_beta   90.00
_cell.angle_gamma   90.00
#
_symmetry.space_group_name_H-M   'P 1'
#
loop_
_entity.id
_entity.type
_entity.pdbx_description
1 polymer ?
#
loop_
_entity_poly.entity_id
_entity_poly.type
_entity_poly.pdbx_seq_one_letter_code
_entity_poly.pdbx_strand_id
1 'polypeptide(L)'
;MLGIVCFLLITGCLAQEFKMDESFQFPESIEKEHFKNATFCMFNTEQNSIFCHGPMGSIECDAFSNTSSVKYPSYGIGKLSDHSNSESIKYFLYPRNLEKQNYFNYSLELDGKSIDMYLYHSNSADEYGFRVSDFKCFQGLVNLFKSSDHFHDAKIDGTDSSVKLIGEVLYLDKSIMKRWFYNFYYPYYSWYSWPYSLWWF
;
A
#
# COMPACT_ATOMS: atom_id res chain seq x y z
N MET A 1 11.54 -66.18 -27.19
CA MET A 1 10.21 -66.04 -26.55
C MET A 1 10.32 -64.96 -25.48
N LEU A 2 9.38 -64.01 -25.52
CA LEU A 2 8.78 -63.21 -24.43
C LEU A 2 9.65 -62.92 -23.17
N GLY A 3 9.78 -61.69 -22.68
CA GLY A 3 8.92 -60.55 -22.93
C GLY A 3 9.34 -59.30 -22.17
N ILE A 4 8.83 -58.21 -22.70
CA ILE A 4 8.80 -56.83 -22.24
C ILE A 4 8.07 -56.74 -20.89
N VAL A 5 8.66 -56.08 -19.88
CA VAL A 5 7.91 -55.61 -18.70
C VAL A 5 8.29 -54.16 -18.36
N CYS A 6 7.41 -53.27 -18.82
CA CYS A 6 6.95 -52.01 -18.22
C CYS A 6 7.94 -51.11 -17.48
N PHE A 7 8.52 -50.18 -18.26
CA PHE A 7 8.51 -48.76 -17.93
C PHE A 7 7.06 -48.28 -17.78
N LEU A 8 6.68 -47.67 -16.66
CA LEU A 8 5.59 -46.67 -16.49
C LEU A 8 5.37 -46.42 -14.98
N LEU A 9 6.25 -45.63 -14.36
CA LEU A 9 5.92 -44.94 -13.11
C LEU A 9 5.39 -43.56 -13.48
N ILE A 10 4.06 -43.50 -13.58
CA ILE A 10 3.28 -42.31 -13.87
C ILE A 10 3.37 -41.37 -12.67
N THR A 11 3.95 -40.20 -12.92
CA THR A 11 3.91 -39.01 -12.09
C THR A 11 2.47 -38.51 -11.95
N GLY A 12 1.78 -38.95 -10.89
CA GLY A 12 0.51 -38.36 -10.46
C GLY A 12 0.74 -37.05 -9.71
N CYS A 13 0.86 -35.95 -10.45
CA CYS A 13 0.82 -34.61 -9.86
C CYS A 13 -0.66 -34.25 -9.66
N LEU A 14 -1.11 -34.28 -8.40
CA LEU A 14 -2.44 -33.83 -8.00
C LEU A 14 -2.52 -32.31 -8.18
N ALA A 15 -3.08 -31.86 -9.30
CA ALA A 15 -3.58 -30.50 -9.44
C ALA A 15 -4.85 -30.38 -8.59
N GLN A 16 -4.70 -29.90 -7.36
CA GLN A 16 -5.83 -29.60 -6.50
C GLN A 16 -6.40 -28.24 -6.93
N GLU A 17 -7.52 -28.27 -7.66
CA GLU A 17 -8.28 -27.07 -8.00
C GLU A 17 -8.78 -26.40 -6.72
N PHE A 18 -8.15 -25.28 -6.34
CA PHE A 18 -8.63 -24.42 -5.28
C PHE A 18 -9.91 -23.71 -5.79
N LYS A 19 -11.08 -24.32 -5.55
CA LYS A 19 -12.36 -23.62 -5.67
C LYS A 19 -12.46 -22.59 -4.57
N MET A 20 -12.32 -21.34 -4.97
CA MET A 20 -12.40 -20.21 -4.07
C MET A 20 -13.83 -19.71 -4.03
N ASP A 21 -14.41 -19.69 -2.82
CA ASP A 21 -15.79 -19.28 -2.59
C ASP A 21 -15.99 -17.81 -3.00
N GLU A 22 -16.94 -17.60 -3.91
CA GLU A 22 -17.20 -16.32 -4.59
C GLU A 22 -18.22 -15.45 -3.84
N SER A 23 -18.60 -15.82 -2.62
CA SER A 23 -19.81 -15.29 -1.96
C SER A 23 -19.59 -14.20 -0.92
N PHE A 24 -18.43 -13.55 -0.87
CA PHE A 24 -18.25 -12.35 -0.03
C PHE A 24 -18.59 -11.09 -0.83
N GLN A 25 -19.89 -10.77 -0.92
CA GLN A 25 -20.37 -9.50 -1.45
C GLN A 25 -20.39 -8.46 -0.32
N PHE A 26 -19.49 -7.48 -0.39
CA PHE A 26 -19.59 -6.27 0.44
C PHE A 26 -20.80 -5.42 -0.02
N PRO A 27 -21.56 -4.81 0.91
CA PRO A 27 -22.70 -3.98 0.55
C PRO A 27 -22.28 -2.72 -0.21
N GLU A 28 -22.68 -2.63 -1.48
CA GLU A 28 -22.20 -1.67 -2.50
C GLU A 28 -22.47 -0.18 -2.18
N SER A 29 -23.34 0.12 -1.22
CA SER A 29 -23.81 1.49 -0.95
C SER A 29 -23.10 2.20 0.21
N ILE A 30 -22.44 1.48 1.13
CA ILE A 30 -21.77 2.07 2.30
C ILE A 30 -20.30 2.42 1.98
N GLU A 31 -19.66 1.74 1.02
CA GLU A 31 -18.29 2.05 0.59
C GLU A 31 -18.21 3.23 -0.39
N LYS A 32 -19.22 3.51 -1.22
CA LYS A 32 -19.06 4.50 -2.31
C LYS A 32 -18.91 5.96 -1.86
N GLU A 33 -19.34 6.33 -0.65
CA GLU A 33 -19.25 7.71 -0.16
C GLU A 33 -18.01 7.96 0.70
N HIS A 34 -17.63 6.98 1.54
CA HIS A 34 -16.46 7.10 2.43
C HIS A 34 -15.12 7.17 1.67
N PHE A 35 -15.05 6.59 0.48
CA PHE A 35 -13.81 6.51 -0.29
C PHE A 35 -13.59 7.70 -1.23
N LYS A 36 -14.61 8.53 -1.50
CA LYS A 36 -14.47 9.66 -2.43
C LYS A 36 -13.50 10.74 -1.95
N ASN A 37 -13.31 10.83 -0.64
CA ASN A 37 -12.52 11.90 -0.02
C ASN A 37 -11.25 11.41 0.70
N ALA A 38 -11.01 10.09 0.71
CA ALA A 38 -9.83 9.53 1.34
C ALA A 38 -8.64 9.53 0.38
N THR A 39 -7.44 9.69 0.94
CA THR A 39 -6.20 9.57 0.18
C THR A 39 -5.71 8.12 0.17
N PHE A 40 -5.42 7.60 -1.02
CA PHE A 40 -4.83 6.27 -1.19
C PHE A 40 -3.55 6.36 -2.00
N CYS A 41 -2.49 5.77 -1.47
CA CYS A 41 -1.17 5.76 -2.08
C CYS A 41 -0.69 4.33 -2.31
N MET A 42 0.17 4.17 -3.30
CA MET A 42 0.80 2.92 -3.67
C MET A 42 2.27 3.16 -3.92
N PHE A 43 3.12 2.36 -3.29
CA PHE A 43 4.54 2.37 -3.56
C PHE A 43 4.89 1.22 -4.50
N ASN A 44 5.37 1.53 -5.70
CA ASN A 44 5.89 0.57 -6.66
C ASN A 44 7.41 0.39 -6.46
N THR A 45 7.80 -0.79 -5.97
CA THR A 45 9.21 -1.11 -5.72
C THR A 45 10.05 -1.24 -6.97
N GLU A 46 9.46 -1.65 -8.09
CA GLU A 46 10.19 -1.86 -9.34
C GLU A 46 10.55 -0.54 -10.00
N GLN A 47 9.62 0.41 -9.94
CA GLN A 47 9.75 1.73 -10.54
C GLN A 47 10.34 2.74 -9.56
N ASN A 48 10.43 2.42 -8.27
CA ASN A 48 10.74 3.37 -7.20
C ASN A 48 9.86 4.62 -7.34
N SER A 49 8.55 4.41 -7.41
CA SER A 49 7.57 5.49 -7.51
C SER A 49 6.46 5.33 -6.48
N ILE A 50 5.94 6.45 -5.99
CA ILE A 50 4.73 6.51 -5.19
C ILE A 50 3.63 7.18 -6.00
N PHE A 51 2.53 6.46 -6.21
CA PHE A 51 1.33 6.96 -6.86
C PHE A 51 0.27 7.20 -5.78
N CYS A 52 -0.26 8.41 -5.69
CA CYS A 52 -1.30 8.78 -4.74
C CYS A 52 -2.51 9.35 -5.47
N HIS A 53 -3.69 8.99 -4.99
CA HIS A 53 -4.98 9.49 -5.43
C HIS A 53 -5.75 10.08 -4.26
N GLY A 54 -6.44 11.19 -4.48
CA GLY A 54 -7.25 11.86 -3.47
C GLY A 54 -8.18 12.91 -4.09
N PRO A 55 -8.77 13.81 -3.27
CA PRO A 55 -9.81 14.75 -3.72
C PRO A 55 -9.39 15.68 -4.86
N MET A 56 -8.10 16.06 -4.91
CA MET A 56 -7.56 16.95 -5.94
C MET A 56 -7.07 16.23 -7.21
N GLY A 57 -7.22 14.91 -7.29
CA GLY A 57 -6.78 14.10 -8.43
C GLY A 57 -5.69 13.10 -8.05
N SER A 58 -4.78 12.85 -8.98
CA SER A 58 -3.69 11.88 -8.81
C SER A 58 -2.33 12.53 -8.99
N ILE A 59 -1.34 12.02 -8.28
CA ILE A 59 0.06 12.42 -8.40
C ILE A 59 0.96 11.19 -8.35
N GLU A 60 1.99 11.19 -9.17
CA GLU A 60 3.03 10.17 -9.16
C GLU A 60 4.39 10.84 -8.96
N CYS A 61 5.15 10.34 -7.99
CA CYS A 61 6.47 10.86 -7.66
C CYS A 61 7.50 9.75 -7.64
N ASP A 62 8.70 10.03 -8.13
CA ASP A 62 9.87 9.19 -7.84
C ASP A 62 10.10 9.18 -6.32
N ALA A 63 10.13 7.97 -5.75
CA ALA A 63 10.20 7.76 -4.32
C ALA A 63 11.10 6.56 -3.99
N PHE A 64 11.87 6.69 -2.93
CA PHE A 64 12.75 5.65 -2.44
C PHE A 64 12.25 5.14 -1.10
N SER A 65 12.19 3.82 -0.94
CA SER A 65 11.86 3.22 0.33
C SER A 65 13.15 2.91 1.11
N ASN A 66 13.30 3.54 2.27
CA ASN A 66 14.26 3.16 3.29
C ASN A 66 13.51 2.49 4.47
N THR A 67 12.55 1.64 4.14
CA THR A 67 12.00 0.67 5.08
C THR A 67 12.97 -0.50 5.05
N SER A 68 13.69 -0.74 6.15
CA SER A 68 14.68 -1.81 6.31
C SER A 68 14.10 -3.22 6.06
N SER A 69 14.75 -4.27 6.55
CA SER A 69 14.30 -5.68 6.47
C SER A 69 12.85 -5.94 6.93
N VAL A 70 12.21 -4.98 7.60
CA VAL A 70 10.81 -5.05 8.02
C VAL A 70 9.93 -4.31 7.01
N LYS A 71 9.45 -5.03 6.00
CA LYS A 71 8.43 -4.55 5.08
C LYS A 71 7.05 -4.87 5.62
N TYR A 72 6.23 -3.85 5.83
CA TYR A 72 4.80 -4.04 6.09
C TYR A 72 4.02 -3.92 4.79
N PRO A 73 2.92 -4.67 4.64
CA PRO A 73 2.09 -4.59 3.44
C PRO A 73 1.40 -3.23 3.27
N SER A 74 1.15 -2.51 4.36
CA SER A 74 0.54 -1.18 4.35
C SER A 74 1.06 -0.28 5.46
N TYR A 75 1.00 1.03 5.20
CA TYR A 75 1.36 2.09 6.16
C TYR A 75 0.27 3.16 6.19
N GLY A 76 -0.31 3.45 7.35
CA GLY A 76 -1.21 4.57 7.56
C GLY A 76 -0.44 5.90 7.56
N ILE A 77 -0.97 6.91 6.90
CA ILE A 77 -0.39 8.26 6.84
C ILE A 77 -1.01 9.08 7.96
N GLY A 78 -0.22 9.46 8.96
CA GLY A 78 -0.65 10.29 10.07
C GLY A 78 -0.95 11.72 9.65
N LYS A 79 -2.00 12.32 10.22
CA LYS A 79 -2.25 13.75 10.08
C LYS A 79 -1.17 14.54 10.83
N LEU A 80 -0.50 15.45 10.13
CA LEU A 80 0.36 16.44 10.78
C LEU A 80 -0.46 17.52 11.47
N SER A 81 -0.04 17.91 12.67
CA SER A 81 -0.45 19.16 13.31
C SER A 81 0.09 20.35 12.49
N ASP A 82 -0.74 21.38 12.29
CA ASP A 82 -0.48 22.49 11.37
C ASP A 82 0.97 22.99 11.37
N HIS A 83 1.68 22.79 10.26
CA HIS A 83 3.02 23.29 10.05
C HIS A 83 3.07 24.23 8.84
N SER A 84 3.71 25.37 9.05
CA SER A 84 3.70 26.53 8.16
C SER A 84 4.72 26.46 7.03
N ASN A 85 5.75 25.59 7.10
CA ASN A 85 6.75 25.45 6.05
C ASN A 85 6.70 24.06 5.40
N SER A 86 6.44 24.01 4.09
CA SER A 86 6.35 22.76 3.30
C SER A 86 7.65 21.97 3.21
N GLU A 87 8.81 22.63 3.32
CA GLU A 87 10.12 21.99 3.18
C GLU A 87 10.48 21.08 4.36
N SER A 88 9.91 21.33 5.53
CA SER A 88 10.16 20.57 6.76
C SER A 88 9.01 19.61 7.13
N ILE A 89 8.05 19.42 6.22
CA ILE A 89 6.89 18.55 6.47
C ILE A 89 7.34 17.08 6.38
N LYS A 90 7.04 16.32 7.44
CA LYS A 90 7.22 14.86 7.50
C LYS A 90 5.94 14.22 7.97
N TYR A 91 5.33 13.33 7.19
CA TYR A 91 4.15 12.60 7.61
C TYR A 91 4.55 11.33 8.32
N PHE A 92 4.07 11.11 9.55
CA PHE A 92 4.30 9.86 10.28
C PHE A 92 3.66 8.68 9.53
N LEU A 93 4.39 7.58 9.43
CA LEU A 93 3.91 6.35 8.81
C LEU A 93 3.69 5.29 9.88
N TYR A 94 2.44 4.87 10.02
CA TYR A 94 2.01 3.86 10.98
C TYR A 94 1.93 2.51 10.27
N PRO A 95 2.82 1.54 10.53
CA PRO A 95 2.77 0.27 9.82
C PRO A 95 1.54 -0.54 10.20
N ARG A 96 1.08 -1.40 9.29
CA ARG A 96 -0.01 -2.32 9.57
C ARG A 96 0.21 -3.66 8.90
N ASN A 97 -0.12 -4.71 9.62
CA ASN A 97 -0.33 -6.03 9.03
C ASN A 97 -1.80 -6.12 8.57
N LEU A 98 -2.04 -6.54 7.33
CA LEU A 98 -3.38 -6.66 6.76
C LEU A 98 -4.27 -7.66 7.51
N GLU A 99 -3.67 -8.63 8.21
CA GLU A 99 -4.40 -9.60 9.05
C GLU A 99 -4.93 -8.97 10.35
N LYS A 100 -4.41 -7.79 10.74
CA LYS A 100 -4.80 -7.08 11.95
C LYS A 100 -5.56 -5.79 11.64
N GLN A 101 -6.50 -5.45 12.51
CA GLN A 101 -7.21 -4.17 12.43
C GLN A 101 -6.38 -3.00 13.00
N ASN A 102 -5.47 -3.28 13.94
CA ASN A 102 -4.67 -2.26 14.61
C ASN A 102 -3.43 -1.88 13.80
N TYR A 103 -3.01 -0.64 13.98
CA TYR A 103 -1.76 -0.08 13.46
C TYR A 103 -0.64 -0.21 14.48
N PHE A 104 0.59 -0.42 14.04
CA PHE A 104 1.76 -0.25 14.88
C PHE A 104 2.08 1.24 15.04
N ASN A 105 2.79 1.59 16.11
CA ASN A 105 3.28 2.96 16.28
C ASN A 105 4.27 3.31 15.15
N TYR A 106 4.35 4.60 14.80
CA TYR A 106 5.29 5.08 13.77
C TYR A 106 6.75 4.94 14.20
N SER A 107 6.99 4.86 15.52
CA SER A 107 8.27 4.54 16.12
C SER A 107 8.37 3.04 16.38
N LEU A 108 9.36 2.38 15.80
CA LEU A 108 9.64 0.96 15.95
C LEU A 108 11.00 0.72 16.60
N GLU A 109 11.12 -0.36 17.36
CA GLU A 109 12.41 -0.81 17.87
C GLU A 109 13.02 -1.85 16.92
N LEU A 110 14.14 -1.50 16.28
CA LEU A 110 14.94 -2.40 15.43
C LEU A 110 16.37 -2.48 15.95
N ASP A 111 16.86 -3.69 16.18
CA ASP A 111 18.22 -3.94 16.70
C ASP A 111 18.56 -3.13 17.97
N GLY A 112 17.58 -2.97 18.86
CA GLY A 112 17.70 -2.20 20.11
C GLY A 112 17.74 -0.68 19.92
N LYS A 113 17.40 -0.16 18.74
CA LYS A 113 17.29 1.27 18.43
C LYS A 113 15.87 1.63 18.04
N SER A 114 15.38 2.75 18.58
CA SER A 114 14.12 3.34 18.13
C SER A 114 14.35 4.03 16.79
N ILE A 115 13.54 3.68 15.80
CA ILE A 115 13.50 4.31 14.49
C ILE A 115 12.10 4.86 14.24
N ASP A 116 12.02 6.05 13.67
CA ASP A 116 10.75 6.65 13.30
C ASP A 116 10.56 6.58 11.78
N MET A 117 9.34 6.26 11.33
CA MET A 117 9.03 6.17 9.91
C MET A 117 8.24 7.36 9.39
N TYR A 118 8.70 7.88 8.24
CA TYR A 118 8.19 9.10 7.64
C TYR A 118 7.96 8.98 6.13
N LEU A 119 6.98 9.72 5.64
CA LEU A 119 6.91 10.15 4.24
C LEU A 119 7.38 11.61 4.19
N TYR A 120 8.48 11.86 3.47
CA TYR A 120 9.20 13.14 3.54
C TYR A 120 9.92 13.50 2.25
N HIS A 121 10.29 14.77 2.13
CA HIS A 121 11.20 15.25 1.09
C HIS A 121 12.64 15.35 1.62
N SER A 122 13.59 14.75 0.90
CA SER A 122 15.02 14.90 1.16
C SER A 122 15.87 14.40 -0.01
N ASN A 123 17.06 14.97 -0.16
CA ASN A 123 18.10 14.48 -1.07
C ASN A 123 18.97 13.38 -0.43
N SER A 124 18.98 13.27 0.90
CA SER A 124 19.71 12.25 1.66
C SER A 124 18.79 11.13 2.13
N ALA A 125 19.34 9.92 2.30
CA ALA A 125 18.64 8.76 2.86
C ALA A 125 18.92 8.63 4.37
N ASP A 126 18.64 9.70 5.11
CA ASP A 126 18.93 9.83 6.55
C ASP A 126 17.81 9.31 7.46
N GLU A 127 16.57 9.22 6.95
CA GLU A 127 15.39 8.81 7.71
C GLU A 127 14.76 7.54 7.14
N TYR A 128 14.01 6.81 7.96
CA TYR A 128 13.29 5.60 7.57
C TYR A 128 11.91 5.94 6.97
N GLY A 129 11.43 5.10 6.05
CA GLY A 129 10.13 5.26 5.38
C GLY A 129 10.24 5.58 3.89
N PHE A 130 9.40 6.47 3.38
CA PHE A 130 9.35 6.85 1.97
C PHE A 130 9.92 8.24 1.75
N ARG A 131 10.94 8.34 0.89
CA ARG A 131 11.61 9.59 0.55
C ARG A 131 11.30 10.00 -0.87
N VAL A 132 10.79 11.22 -1.06
CA VAL A 132 10.61 11.84 -2.39
C VAL A 132 11.72 12.87 -2.59
N SER A 133 12.53 12.73 -3.64
CA SER A 133 13.65 13.66 -3.90
C SER A 133 13.24 14.91 -4.66
N ASP A 134 12.19 14.85 -5.48
CA ASP A 134 11.68 16.03 -6.19
C ASP A 134 10.77 16.85 -5.26
N PHE A 135 11.25 18.04 -4.87
CA PHE A 135 10.50 18.96 -4.02
C PHE A 135 9.14 19.36 -4.59
N LYS A 136 9.05 19.63 -5.90
CA LYS A 136 7.78 20.03 -6.54
C LYS A 136 6.79 18.88 -6.49
N CYS A 137 7.26 17.65 -6.70
CA CYS A 137 6.40 16.49 -6.60
C CYS A 137 5.92 16.26 -5.15
N PHE A 138 6.82 16.35 -4.18
CA PHE A 138 6.45 16.26 -2.77
C PHE A 138 5.47 17.37 -2.34
N GLN A 139 5.63 18.60 -2.84
CA GLN A 139 4.68 19.67 -2.60
C GLN A 139 3.28 19.34 -3.15
N GLY A 140 3.22 18.64 -4.30
CA GLY A 140 1.98 18.11 -4.83
C GLY A 140 1.32 17.08 -3.90
N LEU A 141 2.11 16.16 -3.31
CA LEU A 141 1.62 15.22 -2.29
C LEU A 141 1.09 15.95 -1.06
N VAL A 142 1.85 16.95 -0.55
CA VAL A 142 1.42 17.78 0.59
C VAL A 142 0.08 18.45 0.30
N ASN A 143 -0.11 19.02 -0.89
CA ASN A 143 -1.35 19.67 -1.28
C ASN A 143 -2.51 18.67 -1.38
N LEU A 144 -2.25 17.50 -1.97
CA LEU A 144 -3.22 16.40 -2.04
C LEU A 144 -3.66 15.97 -0.63
N PHE A 145 -2.73 15.77 0.30
CA PHE A 145 -3.01 15.39 1.68
C PHE A 145 -3.75 16.48 2.47
N LYS A 146 -3.40 17.76 2.25
CA LYS A 146 -4.10 18.90 2.88
C LYS A 146 -5.54 19.04 2.38
N SER A 147 -5.83 18.61 1.16
CA SER A 147 -7.19 18.62 0.59
C SER A 147 -8.09 17.52 1.15
N SER A 148 -7.52 16.51 1.81
CA SER A 148 -8.26 15.43 2.45
C SER A 148 -8.95 15.94 3.71
N ASP A 149 -10.29 16.05 3.64
CA ASP A 149 -11.15 16.33 4.80
C ASP A 149 -11.58 15.05 5.53
N HIS A 150 -11.34 13.89 4.91
CA HIS A 150 -11.60 12.59 5.49
C HIS A 150 -10.44 12.14 6.38
N PHE A 151 -10.80 11.67 7.58
CA PHE A 151 -9.86 11.08 8.54
C PHE A 151 -10.45 9.78 9.07
N HIS A 152 -9.59 8.79 9.29
CA HIS A 152 -9.94 7.56 9.99
C HIS A 152 -9.20 7.52 11.32
N ASP A 153 -9.94 7.34 12.42
CA ASP A 153 -9.36 7.12 13.75
C ASP A 153 -8.88 5.66 13.87
N ALA A 154 -7.57 5.47 13.84
CA ALA A 154 -6.92 4.17 13.94
C ALA A 154 -6.43 3.88 15.35
N LYS A 155 -6.63 2.65 15.84
CA LYS A 155 -6.08 2.19 17.12
C LYS A 155 -4.61 1.77 16.96
N ILE A 156 -3.77 2.16 17.92
CA ILE A 156 -2.36 1.76 17.97
C ILE A 156 -2.19 0.51 18.85
N ASP A 157 -1.60 -0.54 18.29
CA ASP A 157 -1.39 -1.82 18.93
C ASP A 157 -0.56 -1.68 20.22
N GLY A 158 -0.99 -2.35 21.28
CA GLY A 158 -0.35 -2.27 22.60
C GLY A 158 -0.60 -0.97 23.37
N THR A 159 -1.48 -0.07 22.88
CA THR A 159 -1.84 1.16 23.58
C THR A 159 -3.35 1.41 23.56
N ASP A 160 -3.86 2.22 24.49
CA ASP A 160 -5.24 2.73 24.46
C ASP A 160 -5.39 4.00 23.58
N SER A 161 -4.32 4.38 22.87
CA SER A 161 -4.29 5.59 22.05
C SER A 161 -4.85 5.33 20.65
N SER A 162 -5.49 6.35 20.08
CA SER A 162 -5.87 6.41 18.68
C SER A 162 -5.14 7.54 17.95
N VAL A 163 -4.94 7.37 16.65
CA VAL A 163 -4.34 8.38 15.77
C VAL A 163 -5.25 8.66 14.59
N LYS A 164 -5.24 9.90 14.11
CA LYS A 164 -5.98 10.29 12.92
C LYS A 164 -5.13 10.04 11.69
N LEU A 165 -5.57 9.14 10.84
CA LEU A 165 -4.96 8.84 9.55
C LEU A 165 -5.68 9.61 8.45
N ILE A 166 -4.90 10.20 7.54
CA ILE A 166 -5.40 10.93 6.35
C ILE A 166 -5.40 10.07 5.09
N GLY A 167 -4.76 8.90 5.15
CA GLY A 167 -4.65 7.99 4.02
C GLY A 167 -3.79 6.79 4.35
N GLU A 168 -3.51 5.98 3.35
CA GLU A 168 -2.71 4.76 3.47
C GLU A 168 -1.78 4.61 2.27
N VAL A 169 -0.57 4.08 2.49
CA VAL A 169 0.39 3.66 1.47
C VAL A 169 0.43 2.14 1.44
N LEU A 170 0.05 1.56 0.30
CA LEU A 170 0.16 0.12 0.04
C LEU A 170 1.48 -0.19 -0.64
N TYR A 171 2.21 -1.18 -0.15
CA TYR A 171 3.51 -1.56 -0.68
C TYR A 171 3.35 -2.60 -1.78
N LEU A 172 3.42 -2.24 -3.05
CA LEU A 172 3.21 -3.19 -4.15
C LEU A 172 4.42 -4.10 -4.34
N ASP A 173 4.46 -5.19 -3.58
CA ASP A 173 5.34 -6.33 -3.83
C ASP A 173 4.52 -7.50 -4.38
N LYS A 174 5.05 -8.12 -5.43
CA LYS A 174 4.31 -8.87 -6.45
C LYS A 174 3.62 -10.12 -5.91
N SER A 175 2.30 -10.07 -5.72
CA SER A 175 1.32 -11.15 -6.02
C SER A 175 0.00 -10.96 -5.27
N ILE A 176 0.06 -10.61 -3.97
CA ILE A 176 -1.10 -10.68 -3.07
C ILE A 176 -2.01 -9.44 -3.20
N MET A 177 -1.46 -8.27 -3.51
CA MET A 177 -2.24 -7.03 -3.55
C MET A 177 -2.95 -6.74 -4.87
N LYS A 178 -2.55 -7.37 -6.00
CA LYS A 178 -3.28 -7.19 -7.28
C LYS A 178 -4.76 -7.50 -7.13
N ARG A 179 -5.11 -8.54 -6.36
CA ARG A 179 -6.50 -8.97 -6.15
C ARG A 179 -7.35 -7.99 -5.35
N TRP A 180 -6.81 -7.42 -4.28
CA TRP A 180 -7.48 -6.34 -3.54
C TRP A 180 -7.64 -5.10 -4.43
N PHE A 181 -6.61 -4.80 -5.22
CA PHE A 181 -6.59 -3.64 -6.11
C PHE A 181 -7.65 -3.69 -7.23
N TYR A 182 -7.86 -4.86 -7.85
CA TYR A 182 -8.87 -5.04 -8.90
C TYR A 182 -10.31 -4.79 -8.41
N ASN A 183 -10.62 -5.11 -7.15
CA ASN A 183 -11.98 -4.90 -6.63
C ASN A 183 -12.23 -3.47 -6.15
N PHE A 184 -11.21 -2.78 -5.64
CA PHE A 184 -11.37 -1.42 -5.09
C PHE A 184 -11.24 -0.32 -6.16
N TYR A 185 -10.35 -0.47 -7.14
CA TYR A 185 -10.03 0.62 -8.08
C TYR A 185 -10.66 0.46 -9.47
N TYR A 186 -11.00 -0.78 -9.87
CA TYR A 186 -11.47 -1.08 -11.22
C TYR A 186 -12.99 -1.18 -11.48
N PRO A 187 -13.94 -0.89 -10.56
CA PRO A 187 -15.34 -0.84 -10.98
C PRO A 187 -15.63 0.36 -11.92
N TYR A 188 -14.73 1.35 -12.03
CA TYR A 188 -14.95 2.56 -12.83
C TYR A 188 -14.37 2.54 -14.26
N TYR A 189 -13.42 1.65 -14.56
CA TYR A 189 -12.77 1.58 -15.88
C TYR A 189 -13.05 0.28 -16.66
N SER A 190 -13.98 -0.57 -16.21
CA SER A 190 -14.21 -1.90 -16.82
C SER A 190 -14.93 -1.91 -18.18
N TRP A 191 -15.10 -0.77 -18.87
CA TRP A 191 -15.81 -0.73 -20.16
C TRP A 191 -14.98 -0.20 -21.35
N TYR A 192 -13.76 0.31 -21.13
CA TYR A 192 -12.88 0.68 -22.24
C TYR A 192 -11.53 -0.05 -22.14
N SER A 193 -11.55 -1.25 -22.70
CA SER A 193 -10.50 -1.82 -23.57
C SER A 193 -9.05 -1.43 -23.24
N TRP A 194 -8.39 -2.24 -22.42
CA TRP A 194 -6.98 -2.54 -22.64
C TRP A 194 -6.87 -4.00 -23.07
N PRO A 195 -6.24 -4.29 -24.23
CA PRO A 195 -6.18 -5.63 -24.76
C PRO A 195 -5.32 -6.51 -23.86
N TYR A 196 -5.87 -7.68 -23.54
CA TYR A 196 -5.19 -8.80 -22.91
C TYR A 196 -3.99 -9.23 -23.75
N SER A 197 -2.82 -8.66 -23.48
CA SER A 197 -1.55 -9.25 -23.90
C SER A 197 -0.47 -8.88 -22.89
N LEU A 198 -0.42 -9.64 -21.80
CA LEU A 198 0.78 -9.89 -20.97
C LEU A 198 0.40 -10.94 -19.91
N TRP A 199 0.04 -12.12 -20.40
CA TRP A 199 0.41 -13.37 -19.75
C TRP A 199 1.76 -13.78 -20.33
N TRP A 200 2.58 -14.46 -19.52
CA TRP A 200 3.97 -14.88 -19.77
C TRP A 200 5.04 -13.81 -19.49
N PHE A 201 5.48 -13.72 -18.23
CA PHE A 201 6.83 -14.11 -17.76
C PHE A 201 6.87 -14.04 -16.22
#